data_AF-A0A821ZXU7-F1
#
_entry.id   AF-A0A821ZXU7-F1
#
_cell.length_a   1.000
_cell.length_b   1.000
_cell.length_c   1.000
_cell.angle_alpha   90.00
_cell.angle_beta   90.00
_cell.angle_gamma   90.00
#
_symmetry.space_group_name_H-M   'P 1'
#
loop_
_entity.id
_entity.type
_entity.pdbx_description
1 polymer ?
#
loop_
_entity_poly.entity_id
_entity_poly.type
_entity_poly.pdbx_seq_one_letter_code
_entity_poly.pdbx_strand_id
1 'polypeptide(L)'
;MKTFVSPNSGARYEAPKQGLQRKRFCTDIPCCFIFLIFIILFIILSFFAFKEGNPEQLIHPTDSQGNLCGTGNFFDRPYLYFFDWTQCIKAFNIPVNMLQGRPFICPTTQVCVQQCPNKTTYYKFPNYYENRICKYDVNATDNNNEKLVNDGQCALYIIASKPLFGRCIPEEIQTLANSIIEVSDDNGRNQTVLDSNGKPLNGTHLVQGVKYLIDLLNLKQIGVFLVEDFTTSWKYI
;
A
#
# COMPACT_ATOMS: atom_id res chain seq x y z
N MET A 1 -31.69 68.94 -69.63
CA MET A 1 -31.77 67.61 -68.96
C MET A 1 -30.48 66.87 -69.27
N LYS A 2 -29.83 66.28 -68.25
CA LYS A 2 -28.56 65.52 -68.25
C LYS A 2 -27.27 66.35 -68.22
N THR A 3 -26.50 66.15 -67.14
CA THR A 3 -25.18 65.49 -67.09
C THR A 3 -24.53 65.76 -65.73
N PHE A 4 -24.00 64.75 -65.03
CA PHE A 4 -22.81 64.83 -64.13
C PHE A 4 -22.36 63.38 -63.88
N VAL A 5 -21.42 62.81 -64.66
CA VAL A 5 -19.94 62.87 -64.54
C VAL A 5 -19.40 61.98 -63.40
N SER A 6 -18.72 60.90 -63.77
CA SER A 6 -17.57 60.29 -63.07
C SER A 6 -16.30 60.92 -63.69
N PRO A 7 -15.18 61.28 -62.99
CA PRO A 7 -14.34 60.36 -62.19
C PRO A 7 -13.51 61.01 -61.03
N ASN A 8 -12.75 60.17 -60.31
CA ASN A 8 -11.71 60.49 -59.28
C ASN A 8 -12.24 61.12 -57.98
N SER A 9 -11.88 60.67 -56.78
CA SER A 9 -10.52 60.43 -56.30
C SER A 9 -10.51 59.73 -54.94
N GLY A 10 -9.63 58.75 -54.76
CA GLY A 10 -9.00 58.51 -53.46
C GLY A 10 -9.80 57.70 -52.44
N ALA A 11 -10.22 56.48 -52.78
CA ALA A 11 -10.37 55.47 -51.74
C ALA A 11 -8.95 55.15 -51.22
N ARG A 12 -8.51 55.88 -50.18
CA ARG A 12 -7.35 55.47 -49.39
C ARG A 12 -7.67 54.09 -48.83
N TYR A 13 -6.99 53.06 -49.33
CA TYR A 13 -6.80 51.85 -48.55
C TYR A 13 -6.02 52.26 -47.30
N GLU A 14 -6.73 52.50 -46.20
CA GLU A 14 -6.08 52.59 -44.89
C GLU A 14 -5.52 51.20 -44.59
N ALA A 15 -4.20 51.06 -44.74
CA ALA A 15 -3.50 49.88 -44.26
C ALA A 15 -3.91 49.65 -42.79
N PRO A 16 -4.17 48.40 -42.37
CA PRO A 16 -4.52 48.13 -40.98
C PRO A 16 -3.45 48.77 -40.10
N LYS A 17 -3.87 49.76 -39.27
CA LYS A 17 -3.00 50.47 -38.34
C LYS A 17 -2.18 49.41 -37.62
N GLN A 18 -0.87 49.42 -37.87
CA GLN A 18 0.06 48.49 -37.24
C GLN A 18 -0.19 48.58 -35.73
N GLY A 19 -0.81 47.54 -35.17
CA GLY A 19 -1.02 47.47 -33.73
C GLY A 19 0.31 47.70 -33.05
N LEU A 20 0.30 48.41 -31.90
CA LEU A 20 1.49 48.70 -31.10
C LEU A 20 2.46 47.53 -31.21
N GLN A 21 3.62 47.75 -31.81
CA GLN A 21 4.72 46.79 -31.87
C GLN A 21 5.20 46.56 -30.44
N ARG A 22 4.44 45.80 -29.66
CA ARG A 22 4.79 45.39 -28.31
C ARG A 22 6.00 44.50 -28.50
N LYS A 23 7.19 45.01 -28.14
CA LYS A 23 8.44 44.25 -28.18
C LYS A 23 8.18 42.91 -27.49
N ARG A 24 8.13 41.83 -28.28
CA ARG A 24 7.98 40.48 -27.76
C ARG A 24 9.33 40.11 -27.16
N PHE A 25 9.45 40.16 -25.84
CA PHE A 25 10.63 39.62 -25.17
C PHE A 25 10.54 38.10 -25.25
N CYS A 26 11.60 37.47 -25.74
CA CYS A 26 11.64 36.02 -25.94
C CYS A 26 11.56 35.32 -24.57
N THR A 27 10.38 34.78 -24.25
CA THR A 27 10.12 34.13 -22.95
C THR A 27 10.77 32.75 -22.86
N ASP A 28 11.27 32.23 -23.98
CA ASP A 28 11.88 30.90 -24.09
C ASP A 28 13.22 30.78 -23.36
N ILE A 29 14.04 31.83 -23.33
CA ILE A 29 15.37 31.80 -22.70
C ILE A 29 15.28 31.53 -21.18
N PRO A 30 14.52 32.31 -20.38
CA PRO A 30 14.41 32.03 -18.94
C PRO A 30 13.70 30.69 -18.66
N CYS A 31 12.71 30.29 -19.46
CA CYS A 31 12.06 28.99 -19.33
C CYS A 31 13.03 27.83 -19.61
N CYS A 32 13.93 27.96 -20.58
CA CYS A 32 14.96 26.96 -20.89
C CYS A 32 15.93 26.77 -19.72
N PHE A 33 16.37 27.85 -19.07
CA PHE A 33 17.23 27.75 -17.89
C PHE A 33 16.55 27.01 -16.72
N ILE A 34 15.28 27.29 -16.45
CA ILE A 34 14.51 26.60 -15.41
C ILE A 34 14.37 25.11 -15.75
N PHE A 35 14.11 24.77 -17.01
CA PHE A 35 14.01 23.38 -17.47
C PHE A 35 15.33 22.62 -17.34
N LEU A 36 16.46 23.24 -17.68
CA LEU A 36 17.78 22.63 -17.51
C LEU A 36 18.12 22.38 -16.04
N ILE A 37 17.81 23.32 -15.14
CA ILE A 37 17.98 23.13 -13.70
C ILE A 37 17.13 21.95 -13.21
N PHE A 38 15.88 21.84 -13.67
CA PHE A 38 15.02 20.70 -13.34
C PHE A 38 15.59 19.36 -13.82
N ILE A 39 16.10 19.28 -15.04
CA ILE A 39 16.75 18.07 -15.57
C ILE A 39 17.97 17.69 -14.72
N ILE A 40 18.83 18.65 -14.39
CA ILE A 40 20.02 18.38 -13.58
C ILE A 40 19.62 17.81 -12.21
N LEU A 41 18.64 18.44 -11.55
CA LEU A 41 18.14 17.99 -10.25
C LEU A 41 17.51 16.59 -10.34
N PHE A 42 16.75 16.32 -11.41
CA PHE A 42 16.16 15.00 -11.65
C PHE A 42 17.23 13.92 -11.87
N ILE A 43 18.29 14.21 -12.61
CA ILE A 43 19.41 13.27 -12.82
C ILE A 43 20.10 12.97 -11.49
N ILE A 44 20.37 13.99 -10.67
CA ILE A 44 20.99 13.82 -9.36
C ILE A 44 20.13 12.92 -8.46
N LEU A 45 18.83 13.23 -8.32
CA LEU A 45 17.90 12.42 -7.53
C LEU A 45 17.80 10.99 -8.04
N SER A 46 17.73 10.81 -9.36
CA SER A 46 17.70 9.48 -9.98
C SER A 46 18.95 8.67 -9.65
N PHE A 47 20.13 9.28 -9.72
CA PHE A 47 21.39 8.62 -9.38
C PHE A 47 21.44 8.18 -7.92
N PHE A 48 21.01 9.03 -6.98
CA PHE A 48 20.90 8.65 -5.57
C PHE A 48 19.92 7.50 -5.37
N ALA A 49 18.74 7.56 -6.00
CA ALA A 49 17.74 6.50 -5.93
C ALA A 49 18.26 5.15 -6.45
N PHE A 50 19.04 5.13 -7.54
CA PHE A 50 19.66 3.90 -8.04
C PHE A 50 20.81 3.39 -7.17
N LYS A 51 21.60 4.30 -6.58
CA LYS A 51 22.74 3.96 -5.72
C LYS A 51 22.30 3.34 -4.39
N GLU A 52 21.25 3.89 -3.79
CA GLU A 52 20.79 3.52 -2.44
C GLU A 52 19.54 2.63 -2.46
N GLY A 53 18.86 2.52 -3.61
CA GLY A 53 17.66 1.72 -3.75
C GLY A 53 17.93 0.22 -3.67
N ASN A 54 17.25 -0.46 -2.74
CA ASN A 54 17.21 -1.92 -2.69
C ASN A 54 15.89 -2.43 -3.32
N PRO A 55 15.93 -3.08 -4.51
CA PRO A 55 14.72 -3.58 -5.17
C PRO A 55 14.04 -4.71 -4.40
N GLU A 56 14.76 -5.48 -3.57
CA GLU A 56 14.17 -6.58 -2.79
C GLU A 56 13.12 -6.09 -1.79
N GLN A 57 13.26 -4.86 -1.27
CA GLN A 57 12.28 -4.26 -0.37
C GLN A 57 10.93 -3.97 -1.06
N LEU A 58 10.91 -3.88 -2.39
CA LEU A 58 9.66 -3.71 -3.13
C LEU A 58 8.93 -5.04 -3.32
N ILE A 59 9.66 -6.14 -3.49
CA ILE A 59 9.10 -7.46 -3.79
C ILE A 59 8.72 -8.19 -2.49
N HIS A 60 9.63 -8.20 -1.52
CA HIS A 60 9.45 -8.93 -0.28
C HIS A 60 8.72 -8.09 0.78
N PRO A 61 7.83 -8.71 1.56
CA PRO A 61 7.21 -8.02 2.69
C PRO A 61 8.21 -7.84 3.83
N THR A 62 8.13 -6.68 4.47
CA THR A 62 8.93 -6.33 5.66
C THR A 62 8.08 -6.51 6.92
N ASP A 63 8.67 -7.09 7.96
CA ASP A 63 8.06 -7.23 9.27
C ASP A 63 8.17 -5.94 10.12
N SER A 64 7.61 -5.96 11.34
CA SER A 64 7.65 -4.79 12.24
C SER A 64 9.03 -4.44 12.78
N GLN A 65 10.03 -5.32 12.65
CA GLN A 65 11.41 -5.10 13.07
C GLN A 65 12.32 -4.66 11.90
N GLY A 66 11.78 -4.58 10.68
CA GLY A 66 12.55 -4.21 9.49
C GLY A 66 13.18 -5.40 8.75
N ASN A 67 12.86 -6.64 9.14
CA ASN A 67 13.36 -7.82 8.45
C ASN A 67 12.52 -8.13 7.21
N LEU A 68 13.18 -8.59 6.15
CA LEU A 68 12.55 -9.00 4.90
C LEU A 68 12.20 -10.50 4.95
N CYS A 69 10.92 -10.83 4.83
CA CYS A 69 10.47 -12.23 4.83
C CYS A 69 10.92 -12.95 3.54
N GLY A 70 11.42 -14.18 3.70
CA GLY A 70 11.88 -15.01 2.58
C GLY A 70 13.26 -14.67 2.06
N THR A 71 14.03 -13.86 2.78
CA THR A 71 15.41 -13.48 2.41
C THR A 71 16.34 -13.55 3.63
N GLY A 72 17.64 -13.75 3.37
CA GLY A 72 18.67 -13.78 4.42
C GLY A 72 18.35 -14.75 5.56
N ASN A 73 18.30 -14.22 6.79
CA ASN A 73 18.03 -15.00 8.00
C ASN A 73 16.58 -15.48 8.13
N PHE A 74 15.64 -14.97 7.32
CA PHE A 74 14.22 -15.32 7.33
C PHE A 74 13.80 -16.06 6.06
N PHE A 75 14.75 -16.74 5.40
CA PHE A 75 14.49 -17.52 4.18
C PHE A 75 13.48 -18.66 4.40
N ASP A 76 13.49 -19.28 5.58
CA ASP A 76 12.54 -20.30 6.02
C ASP A 76 11.13 -19.74 6.27
N ARG A 77 10.97 -18.41 6.34
CA ARG A 77 9.74 -17.71 6.70
C ARG A 77 9.36 -16.70 5.62
N PRO A 78 8.82 -17.14 4.47
CA PRO A 78 8.54 -16.26 3.34
C PRO A 78 7.26 -15.44 3.48
N TYR A 79 6.38 -15.76 4.44
CA TYR A 79 5.07 -15.13 4.54
C TYR A 79 4.97 -14.16 5.71
N LEU A 80 4.33 -13.01 5.52
CA LEU A 80 4.08 -12.03 6.58
C LEU A 80 2.68 -12.19 7.16
N TYR A 81 2.61 -12.34 8.48
CA TYR A 81 1.37 -12.45 9.25
C TYR A 81 1.10 -11.19 10.08
N PHE A 82 -0.17 -10.79 10.19
CA PHE A 82 -0.63 -9.61 10.94
C PHE A 82 -1.31 -10.04 12.24
N PHE A 83 -0.88 -9.48 13.37
CA PHE A 83 -1.44 -9.84 14.69
C PHE A 83 -2.89 -9.39 14.87
N ASP A 84 -3.21 -8.20 14.37
CA ASP A 84 -4.56 -7.64 14.46
C ASP A 84 -4.90 -6.89 13.16
N TRP A 85 -5.81 -7.49 12.39
CA TRP A 85 -6.32 -6.91 11.16
C TRP A 85 -7.15 -5.65 11.39
N THR A 86 -7.83 -5.53 12.53
CA THR A 86 -8.68 -4.36 12.80
C THR A 86 -7.88 -3.07 12.92
N GLN A 87 -6.67 -3.15 13.48
CA GLN A 87 -5.80 -1.99 13.62
C GLN A 87 -5.31 -1.49 12.26
N CYS A 88 -5.00 -2.43 11.37
CA CYS A 88 -4.66 -2.13 9.98
C CYS A 88 -5.84 -1.45 9.25
N ILE A 89 -7.06 -1.95 9.45
CA ILE A 89 -8.29 -1.46 8.81
C ILE A 89 -8.75 -0.10 9.33
N LYS A 90 -8.68 0.11 10.63
CA LYS A 90 -8.92 1.42 11.24
C LYS A 90 -7.99 2.47 10.63
N ALA A 91 -6.74 2.11 10.31
CA ALA A 91 -5.81 3.03 9.64
C ALA A 91 -6.23 3.39 8.21
N PHE A 92 -6.96 2.53 7.49
CA PHE A 92 -7.52 2.86 6.17
C PHE A 92 -8.76 3.76 6.23
N ASN A 93 -9.59 3.63 7.26
CA ASN A 93 -10.82 4.42 7.43
C ASN A 93 -10.58 5.84 7.96
N ILE A 94 -9.33 6.22 8.21
CA ILE A 94 -8.95 7.58 8.62
C ILE A 94 -8.57 8.37 7.35
N PRO A 95 -9.37 9.37 6.91
CA PRO A 95 -9.10 10.16 5.70
C PRO A 95 -7.89 11.11 5.81
N VAL A 96 -6.96 10.86 6.74
CA VAL A 96 -5.94 11.83 7.18
C VAL A 96 -4.52 11.46 6.75
N ASN A 97 -4.32 10.29 6.14
CA ASN A 97 -2.98 9.79 5.82
C ASN A 97 -2.55 9.97 4.35
N MET A 98 -3.43 10.44 3.46
CA MET A 98 -3.03 10.78 2.09
C MET A 98 -2.23 12.10 2.00
N LEU A 99 -2.31 12.96 3.02
CA LEU A 99 -1.67 14.29 3.02
C LEU A 99 -0.33 14.34 3.78
N GLN A 100 0.07 13.26 4.46
CA GLN A 100 1.29 13.24 5.30
C GLN A 100 2.37 12.29 4.81
N GLY A 101 2.29 11.76 3.59
CA GLY A 101 3.38 10.96 3.00
C GLY A 101 3.82 9.78 3.86
N ARG A 102 2.98 9.32 4.80
CA ARG A 102 3.32 8.17 5.64
C ARG A 102 3.10 6.92 4.78
N PRO A 103 4.12 6.05 4.65
CA PRO A 103 3.94 4.77 4.00
C PRO A 103 2.74 4.05 4.61
N PHE A 104 2.13 3.17 3.84
CA PHE A 104 1.12 2.23 4.30
C PHE A 104 1.66 1.42 5.50
N ILE A 105 1.53 1.96 6.72
CA ILE A 105 2.06 1.42 7.96
C ILE A 105 0.85 1.04 8.80
N CYS A 106 0.48 -0.24 8.74
CA CYS A 106 -0.50 -0.77 9.66
C CYS A 106 0.10 -0.75 11.08
N PRO A 107 -0.54 -0.08 12.06
CA PRO A 107 -0.03 0.02 13.42
C PRO A 107 -0.26 -1.29 14.18
N THR A 108 0.11 -2.41 13.58
CA THR A 108 -0.04 -3.76 14.12
C THR A 108 1.29 -4.48 14.02
N THR A 109 1.53 -5.39 14.95
CA THR A 109 2.73 -6.22 14.88
C THR A 109 2.62 -7.17 13.69
N GLN A 110 3.65 -7.19 12.87
CA GLN A 110 3.81 -8.02 11.69
C GLN A 110 5.04 -8.91 11.90
N VAL A 111 4.91 -10.21 11.64
CA VAL A 111 5.99 -11.19 11.78
C VAL A 111 6.05 -12.12 10.57
N CYS A 112 7.24 -12.58 10.22
CA CYS A 112 7.45 -13.58 9.19
C CYS A 112 7.15 -14.98 9.75
N VAL A 113 6.37 -15.75 9.00
CA VAL A 113 5.96 -17.13 9.31
C VAL A 113 6.31 -18.04 8.14
N GLN A 114 6.54 -19.32 8.45
CA GLN A 114 6.88 -20.34 7.46
C GLN A 114 5.68 -20.69 6.57
N GLN A 115 4.50 -20.77 7.17
CA GLN A 115 3.26 -21.07 6.47
C GLN A 115 2.12 -20.23 7.03
N CYS A 116 1.20 -19.81 6.16
CA CYS A 116 -0.02 -19.16 6.62
C CYS A 116 -0.91 -20.15 7.39
N PRO A 117 -1.53 -19.71 8.49
CA PRO A 117 -2.38 -20.57 9.30
C PRO A 117 -3.63 -21.01 8.54
N ASN A 118 -3.96 -22.30 8.62
CA ASN A 118 -5.14 -22.89 7.96
C ASN A 118 -6.39 -22.98 8.87
N LYS A 119 -6.25 -22.65 10.16
CA LYS A 119 -7.32 -22.75 11.15
C LYS A 119 -7.46 -21.43 11.90
N THR A 120 -8.69 -21.06 12.20
CA THR A 120 -9.00 -19.91 13.04
C THR A 120 -9.02 -20.37 14.50
N THR A 121 -8.24 -19.71 15.37
CA THR A 121 -8.16 -20.03 16.80
C THR A 121 -8.11 -18.75 17.63
N TYR A 122 -8.39 -18.87 18.92
CA TYR A 122 -8.38 -17.74 19.86
C TYR A 122 -7.60 -18.11 21.11
N TYR A 123 -6.87 -17.16 21.71
CA TYR A 123 -5.92 -17.45 22.78
C TYR A 123 -6.48 -18.19 24.01
N LYS A 124 -7.80 -18.13 24.21
CA LYS A 124 -8.51 -18.82 25.30
C LYS A 124 -8.80 -20.29 25.01
N PHE A 125 -8.52 -20.78 23.81
CA PHE A 125 -8.75 -22.17 23.44
C PHE A 125 -7.47 -23.01 23.51
N PRO A 126 -7.53 -24.31 23.88
CA PRO A 126 -6.35 -25.16 23.98
C PRO A 126 -5.60 -25.32 22.65
N ASN A 127 -6.33 -25.40 21.54
CA ASN A 127 -5.78 -25.56 20.19
C ASN A 127 -4.97 -24.35 19.69
N TYR A 128 -5.09 -23.19 20.34
CA TYR A 128 -4.27 -22.02 20.06
C TYR A 128 -2.80 -22.26 20.39
N TYR A 129 -2.50 -23.00 21.46
CA TYR A 129 -1.14 -23.16 21.95
C TYR A 129 -0.24 -23.87 20.93
N GLU A 130 -0.77 -24.84 20.19
CA GLU A 130 0.01 -25.60 19.19
C GLU A 130 0.46 -24.73 18.01
N ASN A 131 -0.34 -23.73 17.64
CA ASN A 131 -0.13 -22.92 16.43
C ASN A 131 0.05 -21.42 16.71
N ARG A 132 0.37 -21.06 17.97
CA ARG A 132 0.52 -19.67 18.39
C ARG A 132 1.57 -18.92 17.58
N ILE A 133 1.27 -17.68 17.22
CA ILE A 133 2.17 -16.80 16.46
C ILE A 133 2.63 -15.67 17.39
N CYS A 134 3.94 -15.60 17.62
CA CYS A 134 4.58 -14.63 18.52
C CYS A 134 5.75 -13.92 17.84
N LYS A 135 6.24 -12.84 18.46
CA LYS A 135 7.49 -12.17 18.07
C LYS A 135 8.68 -13.12 18.28
N TYR A 136 9.77 -12.91 17.54
CA TYR A 136 10.89 -13.87 17.48
C TYR A 136 11.62 -14.06 18.82
N ASP A 137 11.72 -13.03 19.65
CA ASP A 137 12.47 -13.06 20.91
C ASP A 137 11.68 -13.63 22.11
N VAL A 138 10.52 -14.24 21.84
CA VAL A 138 9.57 -14.65 22.87
C VAL A 138 9.69 -16.15 23.13
N ASN A 139 10.10 -16.51 24.35
CA ASN A 139 10.06 -17.90 24.81
C ASN A 139 8.65 -18.25 25.32
N ALA A 140 7.78 -18.62 24.38
CA ALA A 140 6.40 -18.93 24.68
C ALA A 140 6.27 -20.35 25.26
N THR A 141 5.61 -20.46 26.40
CA THR A 141 5.32 -21.72 27.13
C THR A 141 3.85 -21.71 27.54
N ASP A 142 3.26 -22.88 27.76
CA ASP A 142 1.81 -22.96 28.06
C ASP A 142 1.39 -22.12 29.28
N ASN A 143 2.28 -22.01 30.27
CA ASN A 143 2.03 -21.25 31.50
C ASN A 143 2.10 -19.72 31.36
N ASN A 144 2.79 -19.20 30.33
CA ASN A 144 2.97 -17.75 30.14
C ASN A 144 2.19 -17.19 28.94
N ASN A 145 1.51 -18.02 28.15
CA ASN A 145 0.84 -17.61 26.92
C ASN A 145 -0.21 -16.51 27.13
N GLU A 146 -1.03 -16.59 28.17
CA GLU A 146 -2.06 -15.58 28.42
C GLU A 146 -1.43 -14.21 28.73
N LYS A 147 -0.33 -14.21 29.50
CA LYS A 147 0.46 -13.01 29.76
C LYS A 147 1.11 -12.46 28.49
N LEU A 148 1.70 -13.32 27.66
CA LEU A 148 2.34 -12.92 26.40
C LEU A 148 1.36 -12.33 25.40
N VAL A 149 0.15 -12.87 25.33
CA VAL A 149 -0.92 -12.33 24.52
C VAL A 149 -1.37 -10.96 25.03
N ASN A 150 -1.57 -10.82 26.34
CA ASN A 150 -1.95 -9.53 26.95
C ASN A 150 -0.84 -8.47 26.83
N ASP A 151 0.43 -8.89 26.87
CA ASP A 151 1.60 -8.02 26.70
C ASP A 151 1.85 -7.66 25.21
N GLY A 152 1.03 -8.15 24.28
CA GLY A 152 1.18 -7.89 22.85
C GLY A 152 2.42 -8.54 22.22
N GLN A 153 2.91 -9.62 22.83
CA GLN A 153 4.04 -10.42 22.34
C GLN A 153 3.58 -11.54 21.39
N CYS A 154 2.34 -12.00 21.55
CA CYS A 154 1.69 -12.99 20.68
C CYS A 154 0.37 -12.47 20.14
N ALA A 155 -0.08 -13.02 19.00
CA ALA A 155 -1.35 -12.64 18.38
C ALA A 155 -2.54 -13.10 19.25
N LEU A 156 -3.51 -12.22 19.52
CA LEU A 156 -4.72 -12.52 20.30
C LEU A 156 -5.58 -13.61 19.67
N TYR A 157 -5.65 -13.60 18.35
CA TYR A 157 -6.40 -14.54 17.55
C TYR A 157 -5.60 -14.89 16.29
N ILE A 158 -5.87 -16.07 15.77
CA ILE A 158 -5.31 -16.54 14.51
C ILE A 158 -6.48 -16.73 13.55
N ILE A 159 -6.40 -16.16 12.36
CA ILE A 159 -7.42 -16.33 11.32
C ILE A 159 -6.88 -17.23 10.21
N ALA A 160 -7.67 -18.22 9.80
CA ALA A 160 -7.38 -19.02 8.62
C ALA A 160 -7.14 -18.11 7.39
N SER A 161 -5.99 -18.29 6.74
CA SER A 161 -5.50 -17.37 5.72
C SER A 161 -4.73 -18.08 4.63
N LYS A 162 -4.76 -17.50 3.44
CA LYS A 162 -4.02 -17.94 2.27
C LYS A 162 -2.87 -16.98 1.94
N PRO A 163 -1.75 -17.51 1.43
CA PRO A 163 -0.65 -16.67 0.99
C PRO A 163 -1.03 -15.89 -0.29
N LEU A 164 -0.87 -14.57 -0.26
CA LEU A 164 -1.00 -13.67 -1.40
C LEU A 164 0.15 -12.65 -1.35
N PHE A 165 1.01 -12.63 -2.37
CA PHE A 165 2.23 -11.79 -2.45
C PHE A 165 3.11 -11.81 -1.20
N GLY A 166 3.37 -13.02 -0.66
CA GLY A 166 4.16 -13.17 0.55
C GLY A 166 3.45 -12.68 1.82
N ARG A 167 2.14 -12.40 1.80
CA ARG A 167 1.36 -12.00 2.98
C ARG A 167 0.26 -13.01 3.22
N CYS A 168 -0.03 -13.32 4.47
CA CYS A 168 -1.16 -14.15 4.82
C CYS A 168 -2.42 -13.30 4.82
N ILE A 169 -3.39 -13.59 3.95
CA ILE A 169 -4.65 -12.85 3.82
C ILE A 169 -5.81 -13.78 4.23
N PRO A 170 -6.76 -13.34 5.06
CA PRO A 170 -7.92 -14.14 5.45
C PRO A 170 -8.65 -14.73 4.23
N GLU A 171 -8.93 -16.04 4.25
CA GLU A 171 -9.50 -16.75 3.10
C GLU A 171 -11.02 -16.54 2.97
N GLU A 172 -11.73 -16.55 4.09
CA GLU A 172 -13.19 -16.62 4.11
C GLU A 172 -13.85 -15.24 4.29
N ILE A 173 -13.39 -14.28 3.51
CA ILE A 173 -13.83 -12.88 3.60
C ILE A 173 -15.37 -12.77 3.48
N GLN A 174 -16.04 -13.62 2.71
CA GLN A 174 -17.51 -13.51 2.53
C GLN A 174 -18.32 -14.03 3.72
N THR A 175 -17.84 -15.05 4.45
CA THR A 175 -18.53 -15.57 5.64
C THR A 175 -18.42 -14.61 6.83
N LEU A 176 -17.38 -13.77 6.80
CA LEU A 176 -17.13 -12.71 7.77
C LEU A 176 -17.99 -11.46 7.52
N ALA A 177 -18.62 -11.31 6.36
CA ALA A 177 -19.18 -10.03 5.91
C ALA A 177 -20.36 -9.48 6.74
N ASN A 178 -20.98 -10.27 7.63
CA ASN A 178 -22.14 -9.84 8.44
C ASN A 178 -22.14 -10.42 9.86
N SER A 179 -21.01 -10.94 10.34
CA SER A 179 -20.93 -11.66 11.62
C SER A 179 -19.90 -11.03 12.56
N ILE A 180 -20.19 -11.11 13.86
CA ILE A 180 -19.14 -11.09 14.88
C ILE A 180 -18.37 -12.38 14.70
N ILE A 181 -17.04 -12.30 14.65
CA ILE A 181 -16.23 -13.50 14.48
C ILE A 181 -16.34 -14.34 15.75
N GLU A 182 -16.98 -15.49 15.62
CA GLU A 182 -17.06 -16.51 16.66
C GLU A 182 -16.16 -17.67 16.26
N VAL A 183 -15.34 -18.11 17.20
CA VAL A 183 -14.50 -19.30 17.04
C VAL A 183 -15.09 -20.40 17.88
N SER A 184 -15.33 -21.55 17.25
CA SER A 184 -15.79 -22.76 17.91
C SER A 184 -14.58 -23.64 18.24
N ASP A 185 -14.52 -24.09 19.50
CA ASP A 185 -13.57 -25.12 19.93
C ASP A 185 -13.92 -26.49 19.34
N ASP A 186 -12.97 -27.42 19.37
CA ASP A 186 -13.17 -28.83 19.00
C ASP A 186 -14.26 -29.51 19.86
N ASN A 187 -14.56 -28.94 21.04
CA ASN A 187 -15.64 -29.34 21.95
C ASN A 187 -16.99 -28.64 21.67
N GLY A 188 -17.13 -27.86 20.60
CA GLY A 188 -18.36 -27.16 20.24
C GLY A 188 -18.68 -25.93 21.10
N ARG A 189 -17.70 -25.40 21.84
CA ARG A 189 -17.85 -24.16 22.62
C ARG A 189 -17.59 -22.95 21.72
N ASN A 190 -18.55 -22.03 21.64
CA ASN A 190 -18.40 -20.80 20.87
C ASN A 190 -17.84 -19.69 21.77
N GLN A 191 -16.84 -18.94 21.29
CA GLN A 191 -16.40 -17.69 21.90
C GLN A 191 -16.33 -16.58 20.85
N THR A 192 -16.75 -15.38 21.25
CA THR A 192 -16.56 -14.17 20.45
C THR A 192 -15.10 -13.74 20.50
N VAL A 193 -14.51 -13.53 19.33
CA VAL A 193 -13.15 -13.02 19.21
C VAL A 193 -13.15 -11.53 19.51
N LEU A 194 -12.27 -11.12 20.41
CA LEU A 194 -12.07 -9.72 20.76
C LEU A 194 -10.83 -9.14 20.05
N ASP A 195 -10.94 -7.89 19.62
CA ASP A 195 -9.80 -7.12 19.10
C ASP A 195 -8.84 -6.70 20.24
N SER A 196 -7.70 -6.09 19.88
CA SER A 196 -6.73 -5.60 20.88
C SER A 196 -7.30 -4.55 21.85
N ASN A 197 -8.48 -3.98 21.57
CA ASN A 197 -9.16 -3.00 22.41
C ASN A 197 -10.31 -3.64 23.21
N GLY A 198 -10.45 -4.97 23.20
CA GLY A 198 -11.51 -5.70 23.90
C GLY A 198 -12.89 -5.59 23.27
N LYS A 199 -13.00 -5.12 22.01
CA LYS A 199 -14.26 -5.02 21.29
C LYS A 199 -14.50 -6.28 20.44
N PRO A 200 -15.76 -6.71 20.24
CA PRO A 200 -16.05 -7.82 19.36
C PRO A 200 -15.55 -7.52 17.94
N LEU A 201 -14.88 -8.49 17.35
CA LEU A 201 -14.31 -8.40 16.03
C LEU A 201 -15.44 -8.33 14.98
N ASN A 202 -15.69 -7.12 14.47
CA ASN A 202 -16.73 -6.89 13.48
C ASN A 202 -16.22 -7.28 12.09
N GLY A 203 -16.81 -8.34 11.55
CA GLY A 203 -16.44 -8.87 10.26
C GLY A 203 -16.77 -7.94 9.08
N THR A 204 -17.77 -7.05 9.16
CA THR A 204 -18.13 -6.16 8.02
C THR A 204 -17.00 -5.20 7.66
N HIS A 205 -16.44 -4.51 8.67
CA HIS A 205 -15.31 -3.61 8.50
C HIS A 205 -14.04 -4.38 8.14
N LEU A 206 -13.85 -5.56 8.75
CA LEU A 206 -12.73 -6.44 8.46
C LEU A 206 -12.70 -6.78 6.96
N VAL A 207 -13.83 -7.20 6.42
CA VAL A 207 -14.00 -7.63 5.03
C VAL A 207 -13.77 -6.50 4.05
N GLN A 208 -14.34 -5.33 4.32
CA GLN A 208 -14.14 -4.16 3.46
C GLN A 208 -12.67 -3.74 3.40
N GLY A 209 -11.99 -3.72 4.55
CA GLY A 209 -10.57 -3.35 4.61
C GLY A 209 -9.65 -4.40 3.99
N VAL A 210 -9.90 -5.69 4.21
CA VAL A 210 -9.14 -6.77 3.56
C VAL A 210 -9.35 -6.75 2.05
N LYS A 211 -10.57 -6.50 1.56
CA LYS A 211 -10.85 -6.37 0.13
C LYS A 211 -10.07 -5.21 -0.50
N TYR A 212 -10.08 -4.04 0.14
CA TYR A 212 -9.29 -2.90 -0.33
C TYR A 212 -7.79 -3.23 -0.39
N LEU A 213 -7.26 -3.93 0.62
CA LEU A 213 -5.87 -4.37 0.61
C LEU A 213 -5.58 -5.35 -0.54
N ILE A 214 -6.47 -6.32 -0.81
CA ILE A 214 -6.32 -7.25 -1.94
C ILE A 214 -6.28 -6.48 -3.26
N ASP A 215 -7.20 -5.53 -3.47
CA ASP A 215 -7.25 -4.72 -4.68
C ASP A 215 -5.96 -3.91 -4.85
N LEU A 216 -5.45 -3.30 -3.77
CA LEU A 216 -4.19 -2.57 -3.77
C LEU A 216 -2.99 -3.48 -4.06
N LEU A 217 -2.97 -4.69 -3.48
CA LEU A 217 -1.91 -5.66 -3.72
C LEU A 217 -1.91 -6.16 -5.18
N ASN A 218 -3.09 -6.41 -5.75
CA ASN A 218 -3.24 -6.77 -7.17
C ASN A 218 -2.76 -5.63 -8.08
N LEU A 219 -3.11 -4.38 -7.77
CA LEU A 219 -2.61 -3.20 -8.49
C LEU A 219 -1.08 -3.09 -8.43
N LYS A 220 -0.49 -3.33 -7.25
CA LYS A 220 0.96 -3.35 -7.09
C LYS A 220 1.61 -4.42 -7.98
N GLN A 221 1.02 -5.61 -8.06
CA GLN A 221 1.53 -6.69 -8.89
C GLN A 221 1.53 -6.33 -10.38
N ILE A 222 0.42 -5.76 -10.87
CA ILE A 222 0.34 -5.28 -12.27
C ILE A 222 1.46 -4.25 -12.53
N GLY A 223 1.71 -3.34 -11.59
CA GLY A 223 2.80 -2.38 -11.68
C GLY A 223 4.18 -3.06 -11.78
N VAL A 224 4.45 -4.07 -10.95
CA VAL A 224 5.72 -4.83 -10.99
C VAL A 224 5.89 -5.51 -12.34
N PHE A 225 4.86 -6.19 -12.85
CA PHE A 225 4.92 -6.85 -14.16
C PHE A 225 5.17 -5.85 -15.31
N LEU A 226 4.51 -4.69 -15.31
CA LEU A 226 4.76 -3.66 -16.32
C LEU A 226 6.21 -3.17 -16.30
N VAL A 227 6.81 -3.04 -15.11
CA VAL A 227 8.22 -2.65 -14.98
C VAL A 227 9.16 -3.77 -15.43
N GLU A 228 8.86 -5.03 -15.09
CA GLU A 228 9.63 -6.19 -15.54
C GLU A 228 9.63 -6.31 -17.08
N ASP A 229 8.46 -6.13 -17.71
CA ASP A 229 8.34 -6.16 -19.17
C ASP A 229 9.12 -5.02 -19.84
N PHE A 230 9.02 -3.80 -19.27
CA PHE A 230 9.77 -2.65 -19.77
C PHE A 230 11.28 -2.86 -19.65
N THR A 231 11.76 -3.27 -18.48
CA THR A 231 13.20 -3.48 -18.23
C THR A 231 13.79 -4.61 -19.08
N THR A 232 13.03 -5.67 -19.32
CA THR A 232 13.43 -6.78 -20.20
C THR A 232 13.52 -6.33 -21.65
N SER A 233 12.52 -5.58 -22.11
CA SER A 233 12.46 -5.07 -23.50
C SER A 233 13.47 -3.95 -23.76
N TRP A 234 13.82 -3.16 -22.75
CA TRP A 234 14.74 -2.02 -22.87
C TRP A 234 16.13 -2.41 -23.38
N LYS A 235 16.58 -3.64 -23.14
CA LYS A 235 17.86 -4.12 -23.69
C LYS A 235 17.85 -4.28 -25.22
N TYR A 236 16.67 -4.33 -25.83
CA TYR A 236 16.46 -4.53 -27.26
C TYR A 236 15.96 -3.28 -28.00
N ILE A 237 15.76 -2.17 -27.27
CA ILE A 237 15.43 -0.83 -27.80
C ILE A 237 16.70 0.00 -27.80
#